data_AF-A0A6V7L773-F1
#
_entry.id   AF-A0A6V7L773-F1
#
_cell.length_a   1.000
_cell.length_b   1.000
_cell.length_c   1.000
_cell.angle_alpha   90.00
_cell.angle_beta   90.00
_cell.angle_gamma   90.00
#
_symmetry.space_group_name_H-M   'P 1'
#
loop_
_entity.id
_entity.type
_entity.pdbx_description
1 polymer ?
#
loop_
_entity_poly.entity_id
_entity_poly.type
_entity_poly.pdbx_seq_one_letter_code
_entity_poly.pdbx_strand_id
1 'polypeptide(L)'
;ERRCDGLAVFVKEENKRLRGPFEVDIYTNLTLDECQALCLRAEKYFCRSVEYDEQTRQCVISEEDSVSQKDDIGMSSSPSYHFYDLVCLDN
;
A
#
# COMPACT_ATOMS: atom_id res chain seq x y z
N GLU A 1 7.93 0.36 -17.77
CA GLU A 1 8.57 1.62 -17.31
C GLU A 1 9.04 1.45 -15.87
N ARG A 2 10.01 2.25 -15.40
CA ARG A 2 10.35 2.26 -13.97
C ARG A 2 9.31 3.09 -13.23
N ARG A 3 8.88 2.60 -12.06
CA ARG A 3 7.82 3.21 -11.26
C ARG A 3 8.17 4.60 -10.73
N CYS A 4 9.40 4.73 -10.27
CA CYS A 4 10.03 5.97 -9.87
C CYS A 4 11.34 6.09 -10.66
N ASP A 5 11.68 7.30 -11.09
CA ASP A 5 13.00 7.58 -11.64
C ASP A 5 14.07 7.70 -10.54
N GLY A 6 13.64 8.04 -9.31
CA GLY A 6 14.46 8.16 -8.10
C GLY A 6 14.21 7.06 -7.05
N LEU A 7 14.36 7.43 -5.78
CA LEU A 7 14.20 6.50 -4.65
C LEU A 7 12.71 6.29 -4.35
N ALA A 8 12.27 5.03 -4.39
CA ALA A 8 10.96 4.63 -3.92
C ALA A 8 10.98 4.41 -2.39
N VAL A 9 10.08 5.09 -1.67
CA VAL A 9 9.95 4.98 -0.21
C VAL A 9 8.49 4.71 0.14
N PHE A 10 8.26 3.87 1.15
CA PHE A 10 6.92 3.64 1.70
C PHE A 10 6.75 4.40 3.01
N VAL A 11 5.78 5.32 3.05
CA VAL A 11 5.47 6.13 4.24
C VAL A 11 4.34 5.47 5.01
N LYS A 12 4.61 5.05 6.25
CA LYS A 12 3.67 4.32 7.10
C LYS A 12 2.70 5.26 7.83
N GLU A 13 1.41 4.96 7.75
CA GLU A 13 0.39 5.42 8.66
C GLU A 13 -0.10 4.26 9.56
N GLU A 14 0.09 4.40 10.87
CA GLU A 14 -0.25 3.35 11.82
C GLU A 14 -1.75 3.24 12.05
N ASN A 15 -2.24 2.01 12.18
CA ASN A 15 -3.65 1.68 12.40
C ASN A 15 -4.59 2.35 11.38
N LYS A 16 -4.16 2.40 10.11
CA LYS A 16 -4.93 2.98 9.00
C LYS A 16 -5.17 1.96 7.90
N ARG A 17 -6.20 2.22 7.10
CA ARG A 17 -6.56 1.47 5.90
C ARG A 17 -7.40 2.32 4.94
N LEU A 18 -7.41 1.95 3.66
CA LEU A 18 -8.33 2.50 2.68
C LEU A 18 -9.72 1.87 2.85
N ARG A 19 -10.75 2.69 2.95
CA ARG A 19 -12.13 2.27 3.13
C ARG A 19 -12.93 2.63 1.88
N GLY A 20 -13.30 1.63 1.08
CA GLY A 20 -14.18 1.90 -0.05
C GLY A 20 -14.28 0.72 -1.00
N PRO A 21 -15.10 0.85 -2.05
CA PRO A 21 -15.29 -0.18 -3.06
C PRO A 21 -14.19 -0.14 -4.13
N PHE A 22 -12.93 0.01 -3.72
CA PHE A 22 -11.80 0.09 -4.64
C PHE A 22 -11.39 -1.31 -5.12
N GLU A 23 -10.95 -1.39 -6.37
CA GLU A 23 -10.33 -2.60 -6.87
C GLU A 23 -8.93 -2.73 -6.25
N VAL A 24 -8.70 -3.88 -5.60
CA VAL A 24 -7.46 -4.16 -4.88
C VAL A 24 -7.04 -5.60 -5.13
N ASP A 25 -5.73 -5.84 -5.15
CA ASP A 25 -5.21 -7.20 -5.10
C ASP A 25 -4.88 -7.55 -3.64
N ILE A 26 -5.34 -8.73 -3.22
CA ILE A 26 -5.15 -9.24 -1.86
C ILE A 26 -4.25 -10.47 -1.90
N TYR A 27 -3.17 -10.43 -1.14
CA TYR A 27 -2.25 -11.54 -0.94
C TYR A 27 -2.20 -11.93 0.54
N THR A 28 -1.90 -13.19 0.81
CA THR A 28 -1.78 -13.72 2.17
C THR A 28 -0.46 -14.44 2.34
N ASN A 29 0.02 -14.52 3.58
CA ASN A 29 1.27 -15.18 3.94
C ASN A 29 2.51 -14.58 3.25
N LEU A 30 2.53 -13.24 3.13
CA LEU A 30 3.71 -12.49 2.68
C LEU A 30 4.32 -11.72 3.85
N THR A 31 5.61 -11.43 3.74
CA THR A 31 6.26 -10.37 4.53
C THR A 31 5.90 -8.99 3.96
N LEU A 32 6.11 -7.93 4.76
CA LEU A 32 5.91 -6.56 4.30
C LEU A 32 6.82 -6.23 3.09
N ASP A 33 8.08 -6.65 3.12
CA ASP A 33 9.04 -6.39 2.03
C ASP A 33 8.61 -7.06 0.71
N GLU A 34 8.08 -8.29 0.79
CA GLU A 34 7.52 -8.98 -0.38
C GLU A 34 6.28 -8.26 -0.92
N CYS A 35 5.41 -7.78 -0.03
CA CYS A 35 4.23 -7.00 -0.39
C CYS A 35 4.60 -5.68 -1.10
N GLN A 36 5.58 -4.94 -0.55
CA GLN A 36 6.11 -3.72 -1.17
C GLN A 36 6.77 -4.00 -2.52
N ALA A 37 7.52 -5.10 -2.63
CA ALA A 37 8.13 -5.51 -3.89
C ALA A 37 7.10 -5.90 -4.96
N LEU A 38 5.96 -6.49 -4.57
CA LEU A 38 4.85 -6.75 -5.50
C LEU A 38 4.22 -5.45 -5.99
N CYS A 39 3.96 -4.49 -5.10
CA CYS A 39 3.45 -3.17 -5.48
C CYS A 39 4.35 -2.48 -6.52
N LEU A 40 5.67 -2.47 -6.29
CA LEU A 40 6.64 -1.87 -7.22
C LEU A 40 6.72 -2.58 -8.58
N ARG A 41 6.30 -3.85 -8.66
CA ARG A 41 6.35 -4.68 -9.87
C ARG A 41 4.97 -4.92 -10.50
N ALA A 42 3.91 -4.29 -10.00
CA ALA A 42 2.58 -4.43 -10.57
C ALA A 42 2.57 -3.97 -12.03
N GLU A 43 2.19 -4.87 -12.94
CA GLU A 43 2.19 -4.60 -14.39
C GLU A 43 0.82 -4.15 -14.92
N LYS A 44 -0.27 -4.54 -14.25
CA LYS A 44 -1.64 -4.28 -14.70
C LYS A 44 -2.11 -2.86 -14.42
N TYR A 45 -1.65 -2.28 -13.33
CA TYR A 45 -2.04 -0.95 -12.87
C TYR A 45 -0.88 -0.33 -12.11
N PHE A 46 -1.03 0.97 -11.89
CA PHE A 46 0.01 1.76 -11.30
C PHE A 46 -0.12 1.73 -9.75
N CYS A 47 0.39 0.71 -9.04
CA CYS A 47 0.29 0.63 -7.57
C CYS A 47 0.87 1.87 -6.85
N ARG A 48 0.07 2.49 -5.98
CA ARG A 48 0.42 3.71 -5.22
C ARG A 48 0.39 3.50 -3.71
N SER A 49 -0.25 2.46 -3.21
CA SER A 49 -0.25 2.16 -1.78
C SER A 49 -0.28 0.67 -1.48
N VAL A 50 0.10 0.36 -0.24
CA VAL A 50 0.07 -0.96 0.36
C VAL A 50 -0.65 -0.86 1.69
N GLU A 51 -1.50 -1.83 2.00
CA GLU A 51 -1.92 -2.12 3.35
C GLU A 51 -1.34 -3.46 3.79
N TYR A 52 -0.89 -3.53 5.04
CA TYR A 52 -0.32 -4.76 5.57
C TYR A 52 -0.73 -4.98 7.03
N ASP A 53 -1.17 -6.19 7.31
CA ASP A 53 -1.43 -6.68 8.66
C ASP A 53 -0.28 -7.59 9.12
N GLU A 54 0.47 -7.13 10.11
CA GLU A 54 1.61 -7.88 10.65
C GLU A 54 1.19 -9.20 11.32
N GLN A 55 -0.02 -9.25 11.89
CA GLN A 55 -0.52 -10.42 12.60
C GLN A 55 -1.00 -11.51 11.64
N THR A 56 -1.79 -11.12 10.62
CA THR A 56 -2.38 -12.07 9.67
C THR A 56 -1.51 -12.30 8.44
N ARG A 57 -0.45 -11.49 8.25
CA ARG A 57 0.38 -11.46 7.05
C ARG A 57 -0.44 -11.26 5.78
N GLN A 58 -1.49 -10.46 5.91
CA GLN A 58 -2.33 -10.04 4.79
C GLN A 58 -1.71 -8.78 4.18
N CYS A 59 -1.61 -8.78 2.86
CA CYS A 59 -1.12 -7.69 2.04
C CYS A 59 -2.25 -7.29 1.10
N VAL A 60 -2.54 -5.99 1.02
CA VAL A 60 -3.44 -5.42 0.03
C VAL A 60 -2.65 -4.37 -0.74
N ILE A 61 -2.70 -4.40 -2.05
CA ILE A 61 -2.05 -3.39 -2.89
C ILE A 61 -3.11 -2.68 -3.73
N SER A 62 -2.93 -1.38 -3.97
CA SER A 62 -3.94 -0.52 -4.59
C SER A 62 -3.33 0.52 -5.52
N GLU A 63 -4.08 0.91 -6.55
CA GLU A 63 -3.80 2.09 -7.39
C GLU A 63 -4.24 3.40 -6.72
N GLU A 64 -4.91 3.33 -5.57
CA GLU A 64 -5.27 4.51 -4.78
C GLU A 64 -4.23 4.82 -3.70
N ASP A 65 -4.17 6.07 -3.26
CA ASP A 65 -3.30 6.51 -2.16
C ASP A 65 -4.00 7.56 -1.27
N SER A 66 -3.29 8.06 -0.25
CA SER A 66 -3.83 9.10 0.64
C SER A 66 -4.13 10.42 -0.06
N VAL A 67 -3.61 10.65 -1.27
CA VAL A 67 -3.87 11.86 -2.07
C VAL A 67 -5.13 11.72 -2.90
N SER A 68 -5.32 10.58 -3.58
CA SER A 68 -6.52 10.34 -4.39
C SER A 68 -7.75 10.07 -3.53
N GLN A 69 -7.59 9.41 -2.37
CA GLN A 69 -8.71 8.95 -1.54
C GLN A 69 -8.59 9.37 -0.06
N LYS A 70 -8.17 10.61 0.18
CA LYS A 70 -7.92 11.15 1.54
C LYS A 70 -9.07 10.91 2.53
N ASP A 71 -10.31 11.13 2.12
CA ASP A 71 -11.48 11.01 3.00
C ASP A 71 -11.84 9.55 3.33
N ASP A 72 -11.28 8.61 2.57
CA ASP A 72 -11.48 7.17 2.71
C ASP A 72 -10.36 6.49 3.52
N ILE A 73 -9.27 7.20 3.84
CA ILE A 73 -8.25 6.69 4.76
C ILE A 73 -8.77 6.76 6.20
N GLY A 74 -9.13 5.60 6.73
CA GLY A 74 -9.73 5.50 8.05
C GLY A 74 -8.99 4.55 8.97
N MET A 75 -9.43 4.51 10.24
CA MET A 75 -8.88 3.58 11.23
C MET A 75 -9.08 2.13 10.80
N SER A 76 -8.07 1.28 11.01
CA SER A 76 -8.27 -0.16 10.89
C SER A 76 -8.99 -0.71 12.14
N SER A 77 -9.62 -1.88 11.99
CA SER A 77 -10.16 -2.63 13.13
C SER A 77 -9.08 -3.39 13.89
N SER A 78 -7.92 -3.64 13.25
CA SER A 78 -6.77 -4.28 13.87
C SER A 78 -5.63 -3.27 14.08
N PRO A 79 -5.04 -3.19 15.28
CA PRO A 79 -3.90 -2.30 15.53
C PRO A 79 -2.63 -2.74 14.81
N SER A 80 -2.53 -4.01 14.36
CA SER A 80 -1.40 -4.53 13.57
C SER A 80 -1.52 -4.22 12.07
N TYR A 81 -2.61 -3.56 11.66
CA TYR A 81 -2.91 -3.26 10.27
C TYR A 81 -2.53 -1.82 9.96
N HIS A 82 -1.71 -1.64 8.92
CA HIS A 82 -1.08 -0.37 8.62
C HIS A 82 -1.22 -0.04 7.14
N PHE A 83 -1.32 1.24 6.84
CA PHE A 83 -1.37 1.78 5.48
C PHE A 83 -0.01 2.38 5.12
N TYR A 84 0.43 2.23 3.87
CA TYR A 84 1.72 2.69 3.38
C TYR A 84 1.55 3.36 2.02
N ASP A 85 1.85 4.65 1.93
CA ASP A 85 1.93 5.35 0.63
C ASP A 85 3.27 5.11 -0.04
N LEU A 86 3.26 4.78 -1.33
CA LEU A 86 4.46 4.77 -2.16
C LEU A 86 4.76 6.19 -2.63
N VAL A 87 5.87 6.75 -2.14
CA VAL A 87 6.38 8.06 -2.51
C VAL A 87 7.65 7.91 -3.33
N CYS A 88 7.68 8.52 -4.51
CA CYS A 88 8.89 8.68 -5.30
C CYS A 88 9.60 9.97 -4.84
N LEU A 89 10.81 9.85 -4.32
CA LEU A 89 11.68 11.00 -4.04
C LEU A 89 12.48 11.30 -5.30
N ASP A 90 12.16 12.42 -5.93
CA ASP A 90 12.97 12.98 -7.01
C ASP A 90 14.30 13.49 -6.44
N ASN A 91 15.35 13.37 -7.26
CA ASN A 91 16.71 13.83 -6.93
C ASN A 91 16.98 15.20 -7.55
#